data_AF-A0A6G1HQQ7-F1
#
_entry.id   AF-A0A6G1HQQ7-F1
#
_cell.length_a   1.000
_cell.length_b   1.000
_cell.length_c   1.000
_cell.angle_alpha   90.00
_cell.angle_beta   90.00
_cell.angle_gamma   90.00
#
_symmetry.space_group_name_H-M   'P 1'
#
loop_
_entity.id
_entity.type
_entity.pdbx_description
1 polymer ?
#
loop_
_entity_poly.entity_id
_entity_poly.type
_entity_poly.pdbx_seq_one_letter_code
_entity_poly.pdbx_strand_id
1 'polypeptide(L)'
;MVKRSRSEEGEELPNKRSKPNRPDNLSRLSDELLLNIFSYLSVSDLTVCQRLSHKLHDITVDSQIWKEAYYNRFVRPRAMRVPRLRHTPATKELTFSSPDAVWLDDENLVEAGNETNWKQQFKLRHNWSTGSCIASEVPLATDATDPAHVQMRDGIVYTANSRGGLRAWSPGGLELQGHLAFQEGCWPNCLTLAIPTASERQQVIVGFDSDDSISFIIYEYDKQRHTFKQLYSHAGAAVHAIACCEPYLATFRADCPSFLSIYKMELGSQTPLKPVDTFLAYTTPSPVSLGIRSGAKHTVISVAYTMSSVFSGWTAALQEIWLTPDGDFLGLHRAAAPLLLRSAMSVPPRMEMACQPTSISYTHPYLLFSHPDNTLTLFRVTSTPDSTAISKGQRLWGHTSSVAGSHIGGRGRAVSISSRGNEIRIWELEGTLPARSLPRPVRSVQIQPGRKEASKARPNNGPTQFDPQDHDWEHALRRLRNPEDPDVMQGWIGSDEERVVVLRERAGRQYLVVFDFS
;
A
#
# COMPACT_ATOMS: atom_id res chain seq x y z
N MET A 1 8.78 31.10 -80.34
CA MET A 1 8.24 31.85 -79.18
C MET A 1 6.73 31.93 -79.31
N VAL A 2 6.02 31.04 -78.61
CA VAL A 2 4.55 31.06 -78.50
C VAL A 2 4.20 30.59 -77.08
N LYS A 3 3.42 31.41 -76.38
CA LYS A 3 2.83 31.18 -75.05
C LYS A 3 2.14 29.81 -74.99
N ARG A 4 2.42 29.02 -73.96
CA ARG A 4 1.54 27.90 -73.55
C ARG A 4 1.03 28.12 -72.12
N SER A 5 -0.26 27.83 -72.02
CA SER A 5 -1.25 28.10 -70.99
C SER A 5 -0.99 27.38 -69.67
N ARG A 6 -1.17 28.10 -68.55
CA ARG A 6 -1.33 27.50 -67.22
C ARG A 6 -2.75 26.95 -67.13
N SER A 7 -2.87 25.63 -67.07
CA SER A 7 -4.11 24.90 -66.85
C SER A 7 -4.67 25.25 -65.46
N GLU A 8 -5.94 25.64 -65.44
CA GLU A 8 -6.78 25.69 -64.25
C GLU A 8 -7.15 24.25 -63.85
N GLU A 9 -6.55 23.74 -62.78
CA GLU A 9 -7.17 22.70 -61.97
C GLU A 9 -7.28 23.27 -60.56
N GLY A 10 -8.52 23.53 -60.15
CA GLY A 10 -8.86 24.09 -58.85
C GLY A 10 -8.55 23.10 -57.74
N GLU A 11 -7.55 23.41 -56.92
CA GLU A 11 -7.45 22.85 -55.59
C GLU A 11 -8.59 23.44 -54.73
N GLU A 12 -9.62 22.64 -54.47
CA GLU A 12 -10.62 22.95 -53.44
C GLU A 12 -9.91 23.10 -52.09
N LEU A 13 -9.67 24.35 -51.68
CA LEU A 13 -9.24 24.70 -50.34
C LEU A 13 -10.23 24.07 -49.34
N PRO A 14 -9.76 23.43 -48.25
CA PRO A 14 -10.64 22.81 -47.27
C PRO A 14 -11.59 23.87 -46.71
N ASN A 15 -12.89 23.63 -46.88
CA ASN A 15 -13.97 24.48 -46.38
C ASN A 15 -13.65 24.95 -44.95
N LYS A 16 -13.36 26.24 -44.79
CA LYS A 16 -13.26 26.90 -43.48
C LYS A 16 -14.54 26.54 -42.72
N ARG A 17 -14.40 25.79 -41.63
CA ARG A 17 -15.51 25.46 -40.71
C ARG A 17 -16.34 26.72 -40.47
N SER A 18 -17.60 26.69 -40.91
CA SER A 18 -18.59 27.71 -40.59
C SER A 18 -18.65 27.86 -39.08
N LYS A 19 -18.22 29.02 -38.56
CA LYS A 19 -18.31 29.34 -37.14
C LYS A 19 -19.79 29.58 -36.83
N PRO A 20 -20.42 28.84 -35.90
CA PRO A 20 -21.77 29.18 -35.46
C PRO A 20 -21.76 30.58 -34.85
N ASN A 21 -22.65 31.44 -35.35
CA ASN A 21 -22.80 32.85 -34.98
C ASN A 21 -23.48 33.01 -33.60
N ARG A 22 -23.02 32.25 -32.59
CA ARG A 22 -23.43 32.43 -31.20
C ARG A 22 -22.36 33.26 -30.50
N PRO A 23 -22.71 34.41 -29.88
CA PRO A 23 -21.75 35.18 -29.13
C PRO A 23 -21.23 34.34 -27.96
N ASP A 24 -19.91 34.23 -27.86
CA ASP A 24 -19.26 33.59 -26.73
C ASP A 24 -19.39 34.52 -25.51
N ASN A 25 -20.44 34.27 -24.72
CA ASN A 25 -20.74 35.04 -23.52
C ASN A 25 -19.89 34.59 -22.32
N LEU A 26 -19.30 33.39 -22.38
CA LEU A 26 -18.48 32.82 -21.31
C LEU A 26 -17.09 33.44 -21.31
N SER A 27 -16.45 33.61 -22.47
CA SER A 27 -15.11 34.22 -22.54
C SER A 27 -15.08 35.70 -22.16
N ARG A 28 -16.23 36.39 -22.23
CA ARG A 28 -16.39 37.82 -21.86
C ARG A 28 -16.48 38.08 -20.36
N LEU A 29 -16.71 37.05 -19.56
CA LEU A 29 -16.76 37.18 -18.10
C LEU A 29 -15.35 37.40 -17.53
N SER A 30 -15.27 38.08 -16.38
CA SER A 30 -14.03 38.18 -15.63
C SER A 30 -13.63 36.83 -15.07
N ASP A 31 -12.34 36.65 -14.83
CA ASP A 31 -11.79 35.38 -14.39
C ASP A 31 -12.33 34.99 -13.00
N GLU A 32 -12.56 35.97 -12.12
CA GLU A 32 -13.20 35.77 -10.81
C GLU A 32 -14.64 35.25 -10.90
N LEU A 33 -15.42 35.78 -11.84
CA LEU A 33 -16.79 35.30 -12.07
C LEU A 33 -16.77 33.88 -12.63
N LEU A 34 -15.81 33.57 -13.51
CA LEU A 34 -15.64 32.22 -14.05
C LEU A 34 -15.20 31.23 -12.98
N LEU A 35 -14.26 31.59 -12.09
CA LEU A 35 -13.86 30.77 -10.94
C LEU A 35 -15.06 30.49 -10.02
N ASN A 36 -15.87 31.51 -9.72
CA ASN A 36 -17.06 31.35 -8.89
C ASN A 36 -18.18 30.54 -9.57
N ILE A 37 -18.31 30.58 -10.91
CA ILE A 37 -19.23 29.70 -11.62
C ILE A 37 -18.72 28.26 -11.60
N PHE A 38 -17.41 28.08 -11.81
CA PHE A 38 -16.77 26.76 -11.91
C PHE A 38 -16.68 26.03 -10.56
N SER A 39 -16.66 26.74 -9.43
CA SER A 39 -16.73 26.12 -8.10
C SER A 39 -18.05 25.35 -7.86
N TYR A 40 -19.14 25.71 -8.55
CA TYR A 40 -20.42 25.00 -8.47
C TYR A 40 -20.57 23.85 -9.48
N LEU A 41 -19.62 23.69 -10.41
CA LEU A 41 -19.70 22.66 -11.45
C LEU A 41 -19.25 21.28 -10.94
N SER A 42 -19.78 20.23 -11.56
CA SER A 42 -19.31 18.87 -11.31
C SER A 42 -17.94 18.64 -11.94
N VAL A 43 -17.18 17.66 -11.44
CA VAL A 43 -15.86 17.31 -12.00
C VAL A 43 -15.95 16.88 -13.46
N SER A 44 -17.03 16.19 -13.84
CA SER A 44 -17.31 15.87 -15.25
C SER A 44 -17.42 17.13 -16.10
N ASP A 45 -18.17 18.12 -15.65
CA ASP A 45 -18.35 19.37 -16.41
C ASP A 45 -17.05 20.17 -16.50
N LEU A 46 -16.26 20.20 -15.42
CA LEU A 46 -14.93 20.82 -15.42
C LEU A 46 -14.00 20.21 -16.48
N THR A 47 -14.00 18.87 -16.63
CA THR A 47 -13.20 18.21 -17.69
C THR A 47 -13.68 18.54 -19.10
N VAL A 48 -14.98 18.78 -19.29
CA VAL A 48 -15.53 19.25 -20.57
C VAL A 48 -15.09 20.68 -20.82
N CYS A 49 -15.24 21.57 -19.83
CA CYS A 49 -14.83 22.98 -19.91
C CYS A 49 -13.34 23.14 -20.25
N GLN A 50 -12.49 22.27 -19.70
CA GLN A 50 -11.05 22.24 -19.98
C GLN A 50 -10.72 22.02 -21.47
N ARG A 51 -11.62 21.37 -22.23
CA ARG A 51 -11.42 21.05 -23.66
C ARG A 51 -11.98 22.12 -24.60
N LEU A 52 -12.71 23.11 -24.09
CA LEU A 52 -13.44 24.08 -24.93
C LEU A 52 -12.57 25.25 -25.41
N SER A 53 -11.68 25.77 -24.56
CA SER A 53 -10.86 26.96 -24.87
C SER A 53 -9.62 27.02 -23.97
N HIS A 54 -8.55 27.67 -24.42
CA HIS A 54 -7.34 27.91 -23.61
C HIS A 54 -7.64 28.71 -22.34
N LYS A 55 -8.46 29.78 -22.43
CA LYS A 55 -8.84 30.56 -21.25
C LYS A 55 -9.57 29.71 -20.19
N LEU A 56 -10.48 28.83 -20.64
CA LEU A 56 -11.21 27.95 -19.73
C LEU A 56 -10.32 26.81 -19.21
N HIS A 57 -9.34 26.37 -20.00
CA HIS A 57 -8.33 25.43 -19.55
C HIS A 57 -7.57 25.98 -18.36
N ASP A 58 -7.03 27.20 -18.46
CA ASP A 58 -6.22 27.81 -17.41
C ASP A 58 -7.02 28.00 -16.12
N ILE A 59 -8.26 28.51 -16.23
CA ILE A 59 -9.14 28.71 -15.07
C ILE A 59 -9.58 27.37 -14.45
N THR A 60 -9.88 26.34 -15.25
CA THR A 60 -10.29 25.01 -14.71
C THR A 60 -9.13 24.23 -14.09
N VAL A 61 -7.89 24.58 -14.40
CA VAL A 61 -6.69 23.97 -13.80
C VAL A 61 -6.30 24.66 -12.49
N ASP A 62 -6.96 25.77 -12.14
CA ASP A 62 -6.71 26.50 -10.90
C ASP A 62 -6.79 25.62 -9.64
N SER A 63 -5.80 25.80 -8.76
CA SER A 63 -5.61 24.99 -7.56
C SER A 63 -6.78 25.08 -6.57
N GLN A 64 -7.48 26.22 -6.50
CA GLN A 64 -8.55 26.46 -5.51
C GLN A 64 -9.83 25.69 -5.84
N ILE A 65 -10.18 25.58 -7.13
CA ILE A 65 -11.35 24.78 -7.56
C ILE A 65 -11.14 23.31 -7.17
N TRP A 66 -9.95 22.77 -7.46
CA TRP A 66 -9.63 21.37 -7.14
C TRP A 66 -9.50 21.14 -5.64
N LYS A 67 -8.98 22.12 -4.90
CA LYS A 67 -8.98 22.10 -3.44
C LYS A 67 -10.42 22.02 -2.91
N GLU A 68 -11.30 22.94 -3.29
CA GLU A 68 -12.70 22.90 -2.83
C GLU A 68 -13.41 21.58 -3.20
N ALA A 69 -13.23 21.11 -4.44
CA ALA A 69 -13.79 19.84 -4.90
C ALA A 69 -13.25 18.64 -4.09
N TYR A 70 -11.95 18.62 -3.79
CA TYR A 70 -11.31 17.61 -2.95
C TYR A 70 -11.89 17.60 -1.54
N TYR A 71 -11.96 18.78 -0.91
CA TYR A 71 -12.47 18.93 0.44
C TYR A 71 -13.95 18.53 0.53
N ASN A 72 -14.79 19.00 -0.38
CA ASN A 72 -16.21 18.67 -0.39
C ASN A 72 -16.49 17.18 -0.60
N ARG A 73 -15.70 16.50 -1.45
CA ARG A 73 -15.91 15.10 -1.80
C ARG A 73 -15.30 14.13 -0.78
N PHE A 74 -14.08 14.39 -0.31
CA PHE A 74 -13.31 13.42 0.46
C PHE A 74 -13.20 13.78 1.95
N VAL A 75 -13.00 15.05 2.28
CA VAL A 75 -12.73 15.51 3.65
C VAL A 75 -14.02 15.78 4.43
N ARG A 76 -14.94 16.57 3.86
CA ARG A 76 -16.18 17.02 4.52
C ARG A 76 -17.07 15.87 4.99
N PRO A 77 -17.29 14.78 4.21
CA PRO A 77 -18.08 13.65 4.67
C PRO A 77 -17.43 12.90 5.83
N ARG A 78 -16.10 13.01 6.03
CA ARG A 78 -15.36 12.41 7.14
C ARG A 78 -15.35 13.32 8.37
N ALA A 79 -15.09 14.62 8.19
CA ALA A 79 -15.12 15.62 9.24
C ALA A 79 -16.47 15.67 9.98
N MET A 80 -17.59 15.59 9.25
CA MET A 80 -18.95 15.56 9.83
C MET A 80 -19.23 14.31 10.68
N ARG A 81 -18.42 13.24 10.54
CA ARG A 81 -18.55 12.01 11.35
C ARG A 81 -17.94 12.17 12.74
N VAL A 82 -17.04 13.13 12.93
CA VAL A 82 -16.38 13.40 14.21
C VAL A 82 -17.31 14.25 15.08
N PRO A 83 -17.78 13.76 16.25
CA PRO A 83 -18.72 14.50 17.09
C PRO A 83 -18.23 15.90 17.50
N ARG A 84 -16.92 16.09 17.68
CA ARG A 84 -16.30 17.38 18.05
C ARG A 84 -16.30 18.42 16.91
N LEU A 85 -16.38 18.00 15.64
CA LEU A 85 -16.35 18.89 14.47
C LEU A 85 -17.74 19.26 13.92
N ARG A 86 -18.82 18.72 14.49
CA ARG A 86 -20.19 18.95 14.03
C ARG A 86 -20.70 20.38 14.26
N HIS A 87 -20.03 21.14 15.14
CA HIS A 87 -20.49 22.47 15.58
C HIS A 87 -19.71 23.63 14.97
N THR A 88 -18.73 23.38 14.09
CA THR A 88 -18.02 24.45 13.41
C THR A 88 -18.85 24.97 12.23
N PRO A 89 -19.27 26.25 12.21
CA PRO A 89 -20.02 26.80 11.08
C PRO A 89 -19.19 26.74 9.79
N ALA A 90 -19.89 26.66 8.66
CA ALA A 90 -19.34 26.51 7.31
C ALA A 90 -18.64 27.80 6.80
N THR A 91 -17.70 28.37 7.56
CA THR A 91 -16.86 29.45 7.08
C THR A 91 -15.78 28.88 6.16
N LYS A 92 -15.58 29.55 5.01
CA LYS A 92 -14.64 29.17 3.93
C LYS A 92 -13.16 29.11 4.36
N GLU A 93 -12.86 29.45 5.61
CA GLU A 93 -11.53 29.40 6.21
C GLU A 93 -11.54 28.36 7.33
N LEU A 94 -11.36 27.09 6.95
CA LEU A 94 -10.91 26.06 7.90
C LEU A 94 -9.38 26.16 7.98
N THR A 95 -8.88 27.13 8.75
CA THR A 95 -7.50 27.10 9.26
C THR A 95 -7.41 25.96 10.25
N PHE A 96 -6.94 24.79 9.77
CA PHE A 96 -7.00 23.56 10.53
C PHE A 96 -5.60 23.08 10.92
N SER A 97 -5.12 23.64 12.03
CA SER A 97 -4.01 23.12 12.82
C SER A 97 -4.55 22.79 14.22
N SER A 98 -5.25 21.66 14.34
CA SER A 98 -5.66 21.13 15.65
C SER A 98 -5.02 19.75 15.87
N PRO A 99 -4.54 19.42 17.09
CA PRO A 99 -3.89 18.14 17.38
C PRO A 99 -4.79 16.90 17.19
N ASP A 100 -6.11 17.08 17.13
CA ASP A 100 -7.09 16.00 16.86
C ASP A 100 -7.23 15.71 15.34
N ALA A 101 -6.55 16.48 14.48
CA ALA A 101 -6.49 16.31 13.01
C ALA A 101 -5.53 15.21 12.55
N VAL A 102 -4.85 14.52 13.47
CA VAL A 102 -3.99 13.36 13.19
C VAL A 102 -4.73 12.24 12.43
N TRP A 103 -6.08 12.25 12.42
CA TRP A 103 -6.92 11.32 11.65
C TRP A 103 -7.35 11.84 10.27
N LEU A 104 -7.06 13.09 9.95
CA LEU A 104 -7.22 13.62 8.61
C LEU A 104 -5.95 13.40 7.78
N ASP A 105 -4.79 13.13 8.41
CA ASP A 105 -3.53 12.67 7.80
C ASP A 105 -3.16 13.43 6.51
N ASP A 106 -3.61 14.68 6.42
CA ASP A 106 -3.37 15.64 5.37
C ASP A 106 -2.09 16.47 5.69
N GLU A 107 -1.34 16.13 6.76
CA GLU A 107 -0.07 16.78 7.09
C GLU A 107 0.97 16.59 5.97
N ASN A 108 0.91 15.47 5.24
CA ASN A 108 1.75 15.23 4.07
C ASN A 108 1.16 15.78 2.76
N LEU A 109 -0.10 16.24 2.76
CA LEU A 109 -0.68 16.86 1.56
C LEU A 109 -0.11 18.24 1.32
N VAL A 110 0.27 18.95 2.38
CA VAL A 110 0.97 20.24 2.33
C VAL A 110 2.41 20.00 2.76
N GLU A 111 3.22 19.38 1.90
CA GLU A 111 4.67 19.43 2.08
C GLU A 111 5.05 20.91 2.24
N ALA A 112 5.59 21.25 3.40
CA ALA A 112 5.87 22.63 3.80
C ALA A 112 6.86 23.27 2.81
N GLY A 113 6.33 23.95 1.79
CA GLY A 113 7.12 24.69 0.80
C GLY A 113 6.73 24.51 -0.66
N ASN A 114 5.99 23.46 -1.04
CA ASN A 114 5.58 23.22 -2.44
C ASN A 114 4.08 23.46 -2.66
N GLU A 115 3.74 24.12 -3.76
CA GLU A 115 2.34 24.25 -4.20
C GLU A 115 1.78 22.87 -4.56
N THR A 116 0.82 22.43 -3.76
CA THR A 116 0.24 21.09 -3.84
C THR A 116 -0.63 20.99 -5.09
N ASN A 117 -0.34 20.06 -6.00
CA ASN A 117 -1.17 19.85 -7.19
C ASN A 117 -2.50 19.16 -6.82
N TRP A 118 -3.48 19.96 -6.40
CA TRP A 118 -4.79 19.48 -5.94
C TRP A 118 -5.53 18.65 -7.00
N LYS A 119 -5.29 18.92 -8.29
CA LYS A 119 -5.89 18.13 -9.38
C LYS A 119 -5.34 16.71 -9.42
N GLN A 120 -4.02 16.55 -9.30
CA GLN A 120 -3.38 15.24 -9.21
C GLN A 120 -3.86 14.48 -7.96
N GLN A 121 -3.88 15.16 -6.81
CA GLN A 121 -4.37 14.57 -5.56
C GLN A 121 -5.84 14.14 -5.64
N PHE A 122 -6.69 14.95 -6.29
CA PHE A 122 -8.07 14.59 -6.55
C PHE A 122 -8.18 13.37 -7.47
N LYS A 123 -7.43 13.35 -8.58
CA LYS A 123 -7.40 12.23 -9.52
C LYS A 123 -6.96 10.94 -8.81
N LEU A 124 -5.88 11.00 -8.04
CA LEU A 124 -5.37 9.89 -7.26
C LEU A 124 -6.42 9.35 -6.29
N ARG A 125 -7.01 10.20 -5.43
CA ARG A 125 -8.07 9.76 -4.51
C ARG A 125 -9.30 9.23 -5.25
N HIS A 126 -9.66 9.81 -6.39
CA HIS A 126 -10.76 9.33 -7.21
C HIS A 126 -10.47 7.93 -7.79
N ASN A 127 -9.26 7.71 -8.30
CA ASN A 127 -8.76 6.43 -8.80
C ASN A 127 -8.80 5.36 -7.70
N TRP A 128 -8.31 5.67 -6.49
CA TRP A 128 -8.44 4.79 -5.32
C TRP A 128 -9.89 4.47 -4.97
N SER A 129 -10.80 5.47 -5.01
CA SER A 129 -12.20 5.28 -4.63
C SER A 129 -13.02 4.46 -5.63
N THR A 130 -12.55 4.38 -6.88
CA THR A 130 -13.18 3.66 -7.99
C THR A 130 -12.48 2.35 -8.31
N GLY A 131 -11.23 2.19 -7.87
CA GLY A 131 -10.38 1.05 -8.20
C GLY A 131 -9.69 1.18 -9.56
N SER A 132 -9.76 2.34 -10.22
CA SER A 132 -9.14 2.56 -11.54
C SER A 132 -7.63 2.73 -11.39
N CYS A 133 -6.84 1.88 -12.04
CA CYS A 133 -5.38 1.94 -12.01
C CYS A 133 -4.78 1.45 -13.34
N ILE A 134 -3.48 1.62 -13.51
CA ILE A 134 -2.72 0.98 -14.60
C ILE A 134 -1.91 -0.16 -14.00
N ALA A 135 -2.01 -1.36 -14.56
CA ALA A 135 -1.22 -2.50 -14.11
C ALA A 135 0.02 -2.71 -15.00
N SER A 136 1.15 -3.04 -14.37
CA SER A 136 2.37 -3.48 -15.04
C SER A 136 2.96 -4.69 -14.32
N GLU A 137 3.40 -5.70 -15.07
CA GLU A 137 4.01 -6.90 -14.53
C GLU A 137 5.51 -6.94 -14.88
N VAL A 138 6.35 -7.29 -13.91
CA VAL A 138 7.78 -7.52 -14.12
C VAL A 138 8.16 -8.92 -13.62
N PRO A 139 8.77 -9.76 -14.47
CA PRO A 139 9.21 -11.08 -14.06
C PRO A 139 10.39 -10.97 -13.08
N LEU A 140 10.26 -11.63 -11.93
CA LEU A 140 11.41 -11.96 -11.10
C LEU A 140 12.07 -13.17 -11.76
N ALA A 141 13.34 -13.06 -12.11
CA ALA A 141 14.11 -14.12 -12.76
C ALA A 141 14.39 -15.26 -11.78
N THR A 142 13.35 -15.99 -11.35
CA THR A 142 13.45 -16.95 -10.25
C THR A 142 12.44 -18.08 -10.42
N ASP A 143 12.92 -19.30 -10.15
CA ASP A 143 12.09 -20.49 -9.98
C ASP A 143 11.36 -20.39 -8.64
N ALA A 144 10.11 -20.87 -8.56
CA ALA A 144 9.25 -20.80 -7.37
C ALA A 144 9.82 -21.44 -6.10
N THR A 145 10.85 -22.27 -6.23
CA THR A 145 11.54 -22.92 -5.11
C THR A 145 12.38 -21.95 -4.26
N ASP A 146 12.64 -20.73 -4.75
CA ASP A 146 13.39 -19.68 -4.03
C ASP A 146 12.46 -18.46 -3.81
N PRO A 147 11.73 -18.40 -2.69
CA PRO A 147 10.71 -17.37 -2.48
C PRO A 147 11.36 -15.98 -2.37
N ALA A 148 10.94 -15.04 -3.21
CA ALA A 148 11.35 -13.65 -3.07
C ALA A 148 10.63 -12.96 -1.90
N HIS A 149 11.41 -12.40 -0.97
CA HIS A 149 10.90 -11.50 0.06
C HIS A 149 10.86 -10.09 -0.47
N VAL A 150 9.71 -9.42 -0.33
CA VAL A 150 9.48 -8.10 -0.91
C VAL A 150 9.14 -7.10 0.19
N GLN A 151 9.62 -5.87 0.04
CA GLN A 151 9.23 -4.71 0.84
C GLN A 151 9.13 -3.48 -0.05
N MET A 152 8.30 -2.52 0.32
CA MET A 152 8.10 -1.30 -0.46
C MET A 152 8.13 -0.08 0.44
N ARG A 153 8.84 0.97 0.00
CA ARG A 153 8.86 2.27 0.67
C ARG A 153 9.22 3.38 -0.30
N ASP A 154 8.58 4.55 -0.16
CA ASP A 154 8.82 5.74 -0.99
C ASP A 154 8.78 5.42 -2.50
N GLY A 155 7.84 4.57 -2.93
CA GLY A 155 7.73 4.11 -4.31
C GLY A 155 8.78 3.09 -4.75
N ILE A 156 9.87 2.86 -4.00
CA ILE A 156 10.91 1.88 -4.35
C ILE A 156 10.50 0.51 -3.79
N VAL A 157 10.58 -0.51 -4.65
CA VAL A 157 10.35 -1.91 -4.24
C VAL A 157 11.70 -2.58 -4.04
N TYR A 158 11.88 -3.25 -2.90
CA TYR A 158 13.06 -4.02 -2.58
C TYR A 158 12.70 -5.49 -2.59
N THR A 159 13.52 -6.32 -3.26
CA THR A 159 13.34 -7.78 -3.27
C THR A 159 14.61 -8.46 -2.83
N ALA A 160 14.50 -9.51 -2.02
CA ALA A 160 15.60 -10.37 -1.62
C ALA A 160 15.27 -11.83 -1.94
N ASN A 161 16.14 -12.50 -2.66
CA ASN A 161 16.08 -13.94 -2.95
C ASN A 161 17.50 -14.54 -2.97
N SER A 162 17.65 -15.85 -2.82
CA SER A 162 18.98 -16.46 -2.73
C SER A 162 19.75 -16.38 -4.04
N ARG A 163 19.07 -16.58 -5.18
CA ARG A 163 19.72 -16.55 -6.51
C ARG A 163 19.92 -15.14 -7.08
N GLY A 164 18.95 -14.27 -6.86
CA GLY A 164 18.94 -12.92 -7.43
C GLY A 164 19.47 -11.84 -6.49
N GLY A 165 19.83 -12.19 -5.26
CA GLY A 165 20.36 -11.27 -4.26
C GLY A 165 19.34 -10.23 -3.79
N LEU A 166 19.86 -9.12 -3.29
CA LEU A 166 19.10 -7.93 -2.94
C LEU A 166 18.98 -7.01 -4.15
N ARG A 167 17.76 -6.62 -4.51
CA ARG A 167 17.45 -5.73 -5.63
C ARG A 167 16.57 -4.57 -5.20
N ALA A 168 16.78 -3.42 -5.83
CA ALA A 168 15.89 -2.25 -5.74
C ALA A 168 15.30 -1.95 -7.12
N TRP A 169 14.00 -1.77 -7.17
CA TRP A 169 13.21 -1.53 -8.38
C TRP A 169 12.62 -0.13 -8.36
N SER A 170 12.60 0.52 -9.52
CA SER A 170 12.15 1.90 -9.67
C SER A 170 10.64 2.04 -9.43
N PRO A 171 10.20 3.22 -8.97
CA PRO A 171 8.78 3.52 -8.75
C PRO A 171 7.93 3.44 -10.02
N GLY A 172 8.46 3.83 -11.18
CA GLY A 172 7.68 4.06 -12.40
C GLY A 172 7.77 2.95 -13.44
N GLY A 173 7.65 1.67 -13.05
CA GLY A 173 7.68 0.54 -13.99
C GLY A 173 8.57 -0.62 -13.56
N LEU A 174 9.07 -0.63 -12.32
CA LEU A 174 9.96 -1.65 -11.78
C LEU A 174 11.18 -1.90 -12.67
N GLU A 175 11.88 -0.84 -13.06
CA GLU A 175 13.20 -0.99 -13.66
C GLU A 175 14.22 -1.28 -12.56
N LEU A 176 15.14 -2.21 -12.81
CA LEU A 176 16.17 -2.57 -11.84
C LEU A 176 17.15 -1.40 -11.67
N GLN A 177 17.16 -0.78 -10.49
CA GLN A 177 18.06 0.33 -10.16
C GLN A 177 19.33 -0.16 -9.48
N GLY A 178 19.18 -0.99 -8.45
CA GLY A 178 20.29 -1.49 -7.65
C GLY A 178 20.25 -3.00 -7.52
N HIS A 179 21.43 -3.62 -7.48
CA HIS A 179 21.58 -5.07 -7.32
C HIS A 179 22.83 -5.39 -6.49
N LEU A 180 22.68 -6.32 -5.56
CA LEU A 180 23.74 -6.88 -4.73
C LEU A 180 23.52 -8.38 -4.60
N ALA A 181 24.46 -9.18 -5.09
CA ALA A 181 24.41 -10.64 -4.91
C ALA A 181 24.74 -11.03 -3.47
N PHE A 182 24.04 -12.03 -2.93
CA PHE A 182 24.39 -12.63 -1.66
C PHE A 182 25.54 -13.62 -1.81
N GLN A 183 26.20 -13.95 -0.70
CA GLN A 183 27.20 -15.01 -0.65
C GLN A 183 26.53 -16.38 -0.83
N GLU A 184 27.25 -17.34 -1.41
CA GLU A 184 26.76 -18.71 -1.54
C GLU A 184 26.42 -19.30 -0.16
N GLY A 185 25.30 -20.00 -0.06
CA GLY A 185 24.81 -20.58 1.20
C GLY A 185 23.98 -19.64 2.09
N CYS A 186 23.72 -18.40 1.66
CA CYS A 186 22.82 -17.48 2.36
C CYS A 186 21.41 -17.55 1.76
N TRP A 187 20.43 -18.06 2.51
CA TRP A 187 19.02 -18.06 2.10
C TRP A 187 18.25 -16.96 2.84
N PRO A 188 17.82 -15.89 2.16
CA PRO A 188 17.01 -14.87 2.80
C PRO A 188 15.64 -15.46 3.19
N ASN A 189 15.18 -15.15 4.39
CA ASN A 189 13.91 -15.63 4.95
C ASN A 189 12.94 -14.48 5.31
N CYS A 190 13.47 -13.27 5.51
CA CYS A 190 12.65 -12.09 5.71
C CYS A 190 13.38 -10.81 5.32
N LEU A 191 12.61 -9.77 5.02
CA LEU A 191 13.10 -8.46 4.59
C LEU A 191 12.30 -7.37 5.33
N THR A 192 12.99 -6.39 5.90
CA THR A 192 12.38 -5.17 6.43
C THR A 192 13.16 -3.94 6.01
N LEU A 193 12.47 -2.81 6.00
CA LEU A 193 13.06 -1.50 5.75
C LEU A 193 13.05 -0.72 7.06
N ALA A 194 14.15 -0.06 7.41
CA ALA A 194 14.11 0.86 8.54
C ALA A 194 13.19 2.04 8.23
N ILE A 195 12.63 2.67 9.26
CA ILE A 195 12.00 3.98 9.16
C ILE A 195 13.09 5.01 9.42
N PRO A 196 13.73 5.58 8.38
CA PRO A 196 14.83 6.50 8.59
C PRO A 196 14.33 7.86 9.04
N THR A 197 15.20 8.58 9.74
CA THR A 197 15.06 10.02 9.98
C THR A 197 15.55 10.87 8.79
N ALA A 198 16.30 10.27 7.84
CA ALA A 198 16.91 10.95 6.69
C ALA A 198 16.40 10.40 5.34
N SER A 199 16.07 11.29 4.39
CA SER A 199 15.37 10.95 3.13
C SER A 199 16.23 10.24 2.08
N GLU A 200 17.53 10.52 2.02
CA GLU A 200 18.38 10.15 0.88
C GLU A 200 18.95 8.72 0.95
N ARG A 201 19.00 8.14 2.15
CA ARG A 201 19.56 6.80 2.36
C ARG A 201 18.54 5.92 3.06
N GLN A 202 18.33 4.75 2.50
CA GLN A 202 17.38 3.78 3.02
C GLN A 202 18.13 2.60 3.61
N GLN A 203 17.92 2.30 4.89
CA GLN A 203 18.43 1.06 5.46
C GLN A 203 17.50 -0.10 5.14
N VAL A 204 18.10 -1.18 4.68
CA VAL A 204 17.44 -2.42 4.25
C VAL A 204 18.03 -3.56 5.06
N ILE A 205 17.20 -4.31 5.76
CA ILE A 205 17.64 -5.36 6.67
C ILE A 205 17.08 -6.69 6.18
N VAL A 206 17.97 -7.65 5.96
CA VAL A 206 17.65 -8.99 5.47
C VAL A 206 17.94 -9.97 6.58
N GLY A 207 16.96 -10.79 6.95
CA GLY A 207 17.14 -11.94 7.82
C GLY A 207 17.35 -13.20 7.00
N PHE A 208 18.27 -14.04 7.43
CA PHE A 208 18.67 -15.26 6.75
C PHE A 208 18.26 -16.50 7.55
N ASP A 209 18.04 -17.58 6.84
CA ASP A 209 17.98 -18.95 7.34
C ASP A 209 19.29 -19.62 6.91
N SER A 210 20.32 -19.54 7.75
CA SER A 210 21.61 -20.17 7.51
C SER A 210 22.01 -21.01 8.72
N ASP A 211 22.91 -21.98 8.52
CA ASP A 211 23.43 -22.87 9.56
C ASP A 211 24.27 -22.11 10.62
N ASP A 212 23.61 -21.26 11.41
CA ASP A 212 24.12 -20.37 12.47
C ASP A 212 25.24 -19.39 12.05
N SER A 213 25.52 -19.25 10.75
CA SER A 213 26.59 -18.40 10.25
C SER A 213 26.21 -16.91 10.26
N ILE A 214 25.01 -16.60 9.77
CA ILE A 214 24.49 -15.25 9.58
C ILE A 214 23.00 -15.28 9.90
N SER A 215 22.61 -14.43 10.85
CA SER A 215 21.21 -14.23 11.24
C SER A 215 20.55 -13.11 10.45
N PHE A 216 21.19 -11.93 10.41
CA PHE A 216 20.72 -10.78 9.63
C PHE A 216 21.86 -9.87 9.20
N ILE A 217 21.66 -9.16 8.09
CA ILE A 217 22.58 -8.16 7.55
C ILE A 217 21.84 -6.85 7.35
N ILE A 218 22.48 -5.75 7.75
CA ILE A 218 22.01 -4.37 7.54
C ILE A 218 22.75 -3.80 6.33
N TYR A 219 21.99 -3.41 5.32
CA TYR A 219 22.45 -2.74 4.11
C TYR A 219 21.97 -1.29 4.10
N GLU A 220 22.75 -0.41 3.47
CA GLU A 220 22.39 0.96 3.13
C GLU A 220 22.20 1.04 1.61
N TYR A 221 21.04 1.50 1.19
CA TYR A 221 20.76 1.82 -0.21
C TYR A 221 20.85 3.33 -0.41
N ASP A 222 21.77 3.76 -1.26
CA ASP A 222 21.91 5.14 -1.69
C ASP A 222 20.94 5.39 -2.87
N LYS A 223 19.93 6.24 -2.64
CA LYS A 223 18.90 6.54 -3.65
C LYS A 223 19.44 7.28 -4.87
N GLN A 224 20.54 8.02 -4.75
CA GLN A 224 21.14 8.78 -5.85
C GLN A 224 22.11 7.94 -6.67
N ARG A 225 22.89 7.09 -5.98
CA ARG A 225 23.89 6.22 -6.63
C ARG A 225 23.32 4.90 -7.08
N HIS A 226 22.11 4.53 -6.63
CA HIS A 226 21.47 3.24 -6.89
C HIS A 226 22.36 2.04 -6.50
N THR A 227 23.10 2.17 -5.39
CA THR A 227 24.04 1.14 -4.93
C THR A 227 23.73 0.72 -3.52
N PHE A 228 23.99 -0.55 -3.23
CA PHE A 228 23.91 -1.12 -1.89
C PHE A 228 25.30 -1.17 -1.25
N LYS A 229 25.35 -0.85 0.03
CA LYS A 229 26.52 -1.00 0.88
C LYS A 229 26.17 -1.80 2.12
N GLN A 230 26.94 -2.84 2.43
CA GLN A 230 26.77 -3.56 3.69
C GLN A 230 27.33 -2.72 4.86
N LEU A 231 26.50 -2.50 5.88
CA LEU A 231 26.88 -1.77 7.09
C LEU A 231 27.25 -2.70 8.25
N TYR A 232 26.48 -3.77 8.44
CA TYR A 232 26.65 -4.67 9.59
C TYR A 232 26.16 -6.08 9.26
N SER A 233 26.84 -7.10 9.78
CA SER A 233 26.42 -8.51 9.72
C SER A 233 26.39 -9.08 11.14
N HIS A 234 25.26 -9.69 11.51
CA HIS A 234 25.10 -10.36 12.80
C HIS A 234 25.18 -11.87 12.63
N ALA A 235 26.16 -12.50 13.28
CA ALA A 235 26.22 -13.95 13.38
C ALA A 235 25.20 -14.45 14.40
N GLY A 236 24.52 -15.55 14.08
CA GLY A 236 23.49 -16.13 14.93
C GLY A 236 22.55 -17.03 14.13
N ALA A 237 21.48 -17.45 14.78
CA ALA A 237 20.53 -18.39 14.21
C ALA A 237 19.53 -17.77 13.23
N ALA A 238 18.80 -18.64 12.54
CA ALA A 238 17.78 -18.30 11.57
C ALA A 238 16.71 -17.33 12.10
N VAL A 239 16.43 -16.29 11.32
CA VAL A 239 15.44 -15.26 11.67
C VAL A 239 14.21 -15.36 10.76
N HIS A 240 13.03 -15.41 11.37
CA HIS A 240 11.75 -15.59 10.67
C HIS A 240 11.00 -14.29 10.41
N ALA A 241 11.11 -13.32 11.32
CA ALA A 241 10.57 -11.99 11.09
C ALA A 241 11.47 -10.92 11.71
N ILE A 242 11.56 -9.77 11.05
CA ILE A 242 12.32 -8.62 11.52
C ILE A 242 11.44 -7.39 11.40
N ALA A 243 11.49 -6.51 12.40
CA ALA A 243 10.93 -5.17 12.32
C ALA A 243 11.97 -4.17 12.80
N CYS A 244 12.02 -3.00 12.15
CA CYS A 244 13.00 -1.97 12.44
C CYS A 244 12.35 -0.59 12.50
N CYS A 245 12.63 0.16 13.55
CA CYS A 245 12.33 1.58 13.67
C CYS A 245 13.49 2.21 14.44
N GLU A 246 14.32 3.01 13.77
CA GLU A 246 15.56 3.53 14.35
C GLU A 246 15.30 4.20 15.72
N PRO A 247 16.11 3.89 16.75
CA PRO A 247 17.30 3.03 16.75
C PRO A 247 17.03 1.54 17.06
N TYR A 248 15.78 1.08 17.17
CA TYR A 248 15.46 -0.28 17.61
C TYR A 248 15.25 -1.26 16.46
N LEU A 249 15.74 -2.48 16.67
CA LEU A 249 15.58 -3.63 15.79
C LEU A 249 15.03 -4.80 16.60
N ALA A 250 13.94 -5.40 16.15
CA ALA A 250 13.37 -6.60 16.75
C ALA A 250 13.49 -7.77 15.76
N THR A 251 13.97 -8.90 16.25
CA THR A 251 14.07 -10.15 15.49
C THR A 251 13.23 -11.21 16.17
N PHE A 252 12.53 -12.01 15.39
CA PHE A 252 11.73 -13.13 15.85
C PHE A 252 12.23 -14.43 15.22
N ARG A 253 12.55 -15.40 16.07
CA ARG A 253 12.96 -16.76 15.72
C ARG A 253 11.81 -17.71 16.04
N ALA A 254 11.38 -18.49 15.05
CA ALA A 254 10.21 -19.36 15.16
C ALA A 254 10.53 -20.79 15.64
N ASP A 255 11.77 -21.07 16.03
CA ASP A 255 12.18 -22.37 16.57
C ASP A 255 11.40 -22.72 17.84
N CYS A 256 11.53 -23.96 18.32
CA CYS A 256 10.96 -24.36 19.61
C CYS A 256 12.10 -24.55 20.62
N PRO A 257 12.26 -23.65 21.61
CA PRO A 257 11.40 -22.49 21.90
C PRO A 257 11.65 -21.29 20.98
N SER A 258 10.64 -20.42 20.83
CA SER A 258 10.72 -19.23 19.98
C SER A 258 11.28 -18.05 20.77
N PHE A 259 12.06 -17.20 20.11
CA PHE A 259 12.77 -16.10 20.73
C PHE A 259 12.43 -14.79 20.03
N LEU A 260 12.12 -13.75 20.82
CA LEU A 260 12.06 -12.37 20.36
C LEU A 260 13.24 -11.63 20.98
N SER A 261 14.22 -11.24 20.16
CA SER A 261 15.40 -10.49 20.59
C SER A 261 15.33 -9.06 20.10
N ILE A 262 15.54 -8.11 21.00
CA ILE A 262 15.49 -6.67 20.74
C ILE A 262 16.91 -6.14 20.79
N TYR A 263 17.32 -5.39 19.77
CA TYR A 263 18.62 -4.75 19.66
C TYR A 263 18.44 -3.24 19.55
N LYS A 264 19.39 -2.51 20.13
CA LYS A 264 19.53 -1.07 19.92
C LYS A 264 20.70 -0.86 18.94
N MET A 265 20.39 -0.35 17.76
CA MET A 265 21.34 -0.12 16.69
C MET A 265 22.12 1.16 16.96
N GLU A 266 23.40 1.01 17.29
CA GLU A 266 24.37 2.11 17.35
C GLU A 266 25.29 2.01 16.12
N LEU A 267 24.76 2.46 14.97
CA LEU A 267 25.48 2.43 13.70
C LEU A 267 26.77 3.26 13.78
N GLY A 268 27.92 2.59 13.69
CA GLY A 268 29.24 3.20 13.79
C GLY A 268 30.14 2.59 14.87
N SER A 269 29.57 1.84 15.82
CA SER A 269 30.36 1.04 16.75
C SER A 269 30.83 -0.25 16.06
N GLN A 270 32.10 -0.61 16.19
CA GLN A 270 32.62 -1.91 15.70
C GLN A 270 32.21 -3.08 16.62
N THR A 271 31.50 -2.79 17.71
CA THR A 271 31.07 -3.80 18.68
C THR A 271 29.87 -4.57 18.16
N PRO A 272 29.82 -5.90 18.35
CA PRO A 272 28.65 -6.68 17.99
C PRO A 272 27.43 -6.19 18.78
N LEU A 273 26.29 -6.05 18.10
CA LEU A 273 25.03 -5.67 18.74
C LEU A 273 24.67 -6.71 19.79
N LYS A 274 24.55 -6.27 21.04
CA LYS A 274 24.01 -7.11 22.12
C LYS A 274 22.51 -6.90 22.20
N PRO A 275 21.72 -7.97 22.38
CA PRO A 275 20.31 -7.80 22.61
C PRO A 275 20.12 -7.04 23.93
N VAL A 276 19.30 -5.99 23.90
CA VAL A 276 18.84 -5.26 25.09
C VAL A 276 18.04 -6.21 25.96
N ASP A 277 17.10 -6.92 25.33
CA ASP A 277 16.25 -7.92 25.96
C ASP A 277 16.00 -9.08 25.01
N THR A 278 15.72 -10.26 25.58
CA THR A 278 15.28 -11.44 24.83
C THR A 278 14.11 -12.09 25.55
N PHE A 279 13.02 -12.29 24.84
CA PHE A 279 11.80 -12.90 25.35
C PHE A 279 11.62 -14.31 24.77
N LEU A 280 11.28 -15.25 25.64
CA LEU A 280 11.06 -16.65 25.29
C LEU A 280 9.56 -16.94 25.15
N ALA A 281 9.17 -17.64 24.11
CA ALA A 281 7.84 -18.22 23.96
C ALA A 281 7.93 -19.72 23.64
N TYR A 282 7.01 -20.51 24.22
CA TYR A 282 6.96 -21.96 24.05
C TYR A 282 5.93 -22.40 23.01
N THR A 283 5.30 -21.44 22.34
CA THR A 283 4.36 -21.66 21.26
C THR A 283 4.81 -20.84 20.08
N THR A 284 4.86 -21.45 18.91
CA THR A 284 5.14 -20.76 17.66
C THR A 284 3.83 -20.49 16.94
N PRO A 285 3.17 -19.34 17.19
CA PRO A 285 2.00 -19.02 16.40
C PRO A 285 2.42 -18.76 14.96
N SER A 286 1.59 -19.17 14.03
CA SER A 286 1.68 -18.79 12.63
C SER A 286 0.25 -18.57 12.11
N PRO A 287 -0.03 -17.50 11.37
CA PRO A 287 0.88 -16.42 10.96
C PRO A 287 1.18 -15.41 12.10
N VAL A 288 2.27 -14.65 11.98
CA VAL A 288 2.72 -13.59 12.93
C VAL A 288 2.99 -12.28 12.18
N SER A 289 2.64 -11.15 12.79
CA SER A 289 3.02 -9.81 12.31
C SER A 289 3.84 -9.13 13.41
N LEU A 290 5.08 -8.79 13.08
CA LEU A 290 6.00 -8.05 13.95
C LEU A 290 6.08 -6.59 13.50
N GLY A 291 6.05 -5.65 14.43
CA GLY A 291 6.18 -4.22 14.12
C GLY A 291 6.75 -3.43 15.29
N ILE A 292 7.37 -2.29 14.99
CA ILE A 292 7.88 -1.34 15.99
C ILE A 292 7.28 0.03 15.71
N ARG A 293 6.79 0.68 16.76
CA ARG A 293 6.37 2.08 16.74
C ARG A 293 7.23 2.87 17.72
N SER A 294 7.93 3.89 17.23
CA SER A 294 8.63 4.85 18.10
C SER A 294 7.76 6.09 18.27
N GLY A 295 7.55 6.49 19.52
CA GLY A 295 6.91 7.75 19.88
C GLY A 295 7.85 8.63 20.70
N ALA A 296 7.49 9.89 20.90
CA ALA A 296 8.35 10.86 21.60
C ALA A 296 8.72 10.45 23.05
N LYS A 297 7.89 9.65 23.71
CA LYS A 297 8.07 9.23 25.11
C LYS A 297 8.30 7.75 25.31
N HIS A 298 7.92 6.92 24.34
CA HIS A 298 7.94 5.46 24.48
C HIS A 298 8.15 4.83 23.11
N THR A 299 8.93 3.75 23.06
CA THR A 299 9.00 2.84 21.92
C THR A 299 8.19 1.60 22.26
N VAL A 300 7.36 1.14 21.32
CA VAL A 300 6.55 -0.05 21.53
C VAL A 300 6.78 -1.05 20.42
N ILE A 301 7.11 -2.27 20.82
CA ILE A 301 7.30 -3.41 19.92
C ILE A 301 6.06 -4.29 20.04
N SER A 302 5.46 -4.61 18.91
CA SER A 302 4.21 -5.36 18.84
C SER A 302 4.38 -6.66 18.08
N VAL A 303 3.93 -7.73 18.72
CA VAL A 303 3.82 -9.06 18.12
C VAL A 303 2.35 -9.43 18.07
N ALA A 304 1.77 -9.37 16.88
CA ALA A 304 0.41 -9.84 16.63
C ALA A 304 0.45 -11.28 16.14
N TYR A 305 -0.41 -12.14 16.69
CA TYR A 305 -0.39 -13.56 16.41
C TYR A 305 -1.77 -14.20 16.52
N THR A 306 -1.89 -15.41 15.99
CA THR A 306 -3.11 -16.23 16.07
C THR A 306 -3.06 -17.14 17.29
N MET A 307 -4.18 -17.27 17.99
CA MET A 307 -4.32 -18.20 19.12
C MET A 307 -5.52 -19.12 18.86
N SER A 308 -5.30 -20.43 18.95
CA SER A 308 -6.37 -21.42 18.83
C SER A 308 -7.05 -21.63 20.19
N SER A 309 -8.37 -21.65 20.19
CA SER A 309 -9.19 -21.97 21.35
C SER A 309 -10.10 -23.14 21.01
N VAL A 310 -10.12 -24.14 21.89
CA VAL A 310 -10.79 -25.44 21.71
C VAL A 310 -12.28 -25.28 21.35
N PHE A 311 -12.94 -24.23 21.84
CA PHE A 311 -14.39 -24.05 21.70
C PHE A 311 -14.82 -22.92 20.75
N SER A 312 -13.87 -22.11 20.26
CA SER A 312 -14.19 -20.88 19.51
C SER A 312 -13.37 -20.70 18.24
N GLY A 313 -12.53 -21.67 17.88
CA GLY A 313 -11.63 -21.57 16.73
C GLY A 313 -10.48 -20.61 16.99
N TRP A 314 -10.04 -19.90 15.94
CA TRP A 314 -8.89 -19.00 15.99
C TRP A 314 -9.27 -17.57 16.36
N THR A 315 -8.52 -16.97 17.28
CA THR A 315 -8.67 -15.57 17.72
C THR A 315 -7.38 -14.77 17.54
N ALA A 316 -7.51 -13.45 17.47
CA ALA A 316 -6.39 -12.52 17.44
C ALA A 316 -5.84 -12.28 18.84
N ALA A 317 -4.52 -12.35 18.96
CA ALA A 317 -3.79 -11.96 20.15
C ALA A 317 -2.69 -10.96 19.78
N LEU A 318 -2.37 -10.09 20.72
CA LEU A 318 -1.36 -9.06 20.59
C LEU A 318 -0.55 -9.01 21.86
N GLN A 319 0.76 -8.95 21.71
CA GLN A 319 1.71 -8.71 22.78
C GLN A 319 2.48 -7.44 22.48
N GLU A 320 2.53 -6.51 23.44
CA GLU A 320 3.22 -5.22 23.32
C GLU A 320 4.27 -5.09 24.41
N ILE A 321 5.49 -4.80 23.99
CA ILE A 321 6.64 -4.53 24.85
C ILE A 321 6.91 -3.03 24.79
N TRP A 322 6.83 -2.38 25.95
CA TRP A 322 7.02 -0.95 26.10
C TRP A 322 8.42 -0.68 26.62
N LEU A 323 9.15 0.18 25.91
CA LEU A 323 10.49 0.62 26.24
C LEU A 323 10.53 2.15 26.37
N THR A 324 11.43 2.67 27.18
CA THR A 324 11.81 4.09 27.11
C THR A 324 12.53 4.36 25.78
N PRO A 325 12.60 5.62 25.31
CA PRO A 325 13.40 5.97 24.14
C PRO A 325 14.88 5.59 24.33
N ASP A 326 15.35 5.57 25.57
CA ASP A 326 16.71 5.21 25.96
C ASP A 326 16.97 3.68 26.01
N GLY A 327 15.91 2.88 26.13
CA GLY A 327 15.95 1.42 25.99
C GLY A 327 15.61 0.65 27.25
N ASP A 328 15.15 1.32 28.31
CA ASP A 328 14.74 0.68 29.55
C ASP A 328 13.37 0.02 29.39
N PHE A 329 13.25 -1.20 29.90
CA PHE A 329 11.99 -1.93 29.90
C PHE A 329 10.96 -1.27 30.83
N LEU A 330 9.82 -0.85 30.27
CA LEU A 330 8.70 -0.26 31.02
C LEU A 330 7.65 -1.30 31.38
N GLY A 331 7.35 -2.24 30.48
CA GLY A 331 6.31 -3.23 30.73
C GLY A 331 5.93 -4.09 29.53
N LEU A 332 5.15 -5.12 29.82
CA LEU A 332 4.61 -6.07 28.85
C LEU A 332 3.09 -6.14 28.98
N HIS A 333 2.38 -5.79 27.90
CA HIS A 333 0.92 -5.94 27.83
C HIS A 333 0.54 -7.03 26.85
N ARG A 334 -0.48 -7.82 27.23
CA ARG A 334 -1.05 -8.86 26.37
C ARG A 334 -2.55 -8.64 26.26
N ALA A 335 -3.05 -8.76 25.05
CA ALA A 335 -4.47 -8.62 24.75
C ALA A 335 -4.90 -9.74 23.81
N ALA A 336 -6.10 -10.27 24.02
CA ALA A 336 -6.75 -11.20 23.11
C ALA A 336 -8.13 -10.66 22.72
N ALA A 337 -8.54 -10.87 21.48
CA ALA A 337 -9.86 -10.45 21.03
C ALA A 337 -10.94 -11.25 21.78
N PRO A 338 -12.03 -10.59 22.22
CA PRO A 338 -13.10 -11.26 22.95
C PRO A 338 -13.76 -12.32 22.07
N LEU A 339 -13.86 -13.54 22.61
CA LEU A 339 -14.51 -14.66 21.93
C LEU A 339 -16.01 -14.42 21.83
N LEU A 340 -16.60 -14.70 20.67
CA LEU A 340 -18.05 -14.69 20.49
C LEU A 340 -18.63 -15.99 21.05
N LEU A 341 -18.72 -16.09 22.37
CA LEU A 341 -19.60 -17.05 23.00
C LEU A 341 -21.04 -16.65 22.66
N ARG A 342 -21.63 -17.30 21.64
CA ARG A 342 -23.08 -17.23 21.43
C ARG A 342 -23.74 -17.76 22.70
N SER A 343 -24.61 -16.95 23.32
CA SER A 343 -25.39 -17.37 24.49
C SER A 343 -26.02 -18.74 24.22
N ALA A 344 -25.72 -19.69 25.10
CA ALA A 344 -26.10 -21.07 25.00
C ALA A 344 -27.58 -21.28 25.33
N MET A 345 -28.52 -20.68 24.58
CA MET A 345 -29.93 -21.09 24.59
C MET A 345 -30.54 -20.95 23.19
N SER A 346 -30.94 -22.10 22.66
CA SER A 346 -31.54 -22.38 21.35
C SER A 346 -30.56 -22.54 20.17
N VAL A 347 -30.64 -23.74 19.58
CA VAL A 347 -29.90 -24.29 18.43
C VAL A 347 -28.52 -24.85 18.77
N PRO A 348 -28.25 -26.16 18.58
CA PRO A 348 -26.89 -26.67 18.65
C PRO A 348 -26.06 -25.93 17.58
N PRO A 349 -24.92 -25.32 17.93
CA PRO A 349 -24.14 -24.61 16.94
C PRO A 349 -23.72 -25.64 15.90
N ARG A 350 -24.07 -25.40 14.63
CA ARG A 350 -23.21 -25.88 13.55
C ARG A 350 -21.84 -25.31 13.89
N MET A 351 -20.94 -26.14 14.41
CA MET A 351 -19.54 -25.79 14.64
C MET A 351 -18.98 -25.41 13.27
N GLU A 352 -19.13 -24.15 12.88
CA GLU A 352 -18.22 -23.55 11.93
C GLU A 352 -16.90 -23.48 12.69
N MET A 353 -16.14 -24.59 12.64
CA MET A 353 -14.75 -24.61 13.05
C MET A 353 -14.08 -23.53 12.22
N ALA A 354 -13.87 -22.35 12.82
CA ALA A 354 -13.19 -21.27 12.13
C ALA A 354 -11.83 -21.83 11.70
N CYS A 355 -11.57 -21.85 10.39
CA CYS A 355 -10.29 -22.29 9.86
C CYS A 355 -9.18 -21.33 10.30
N GLN A 356 -7.95 -21.82 10.35
CA GLN A 356 -6.78 -21.00 10.63
C GLN A 356 -6.74 -19.81 9.66
N PRO A 357 -6.55 -18.57 10.14
CA PRO A 357 -6.36 -17.42 9.28
C PRO A 357 -5.16 -17.66 8.35
N THR A 358 -5.31 -17.29 7.08
CA THR A 358 -4.26 -17.43 6.05
C THR A 358 -3.17 -16.39 6.23
N SER A 359 -3.52 -15.19 6.69
CA SER A 359 -2.57 -14.11 6.97
C SER A 359 -3.03 -13.24 8.13
N ILE A 360 -2.06 -12.57 8.78
CA ILE A 360 -2.28 -11.51 9.75
C ILE A 360 -1.51 -10.26 9.32
N SER A 361 -2.13 -9.09 9.43
CA SER A 361 -1.46 -7.80 9.26
C SER A 361 -1.84 -6.88 10.40
N TYR A 362 -0.84 -6.28 11.04
CA TYR A 362 -1.04 -5.33 12.13
C TYR A 362 -0.28 -4.03 11.87
N THR A 363 -1.03 -2.94 11.76
CA THR A 363 -0.53 -1.56 11.74
C THR A 363 -1.42 -0.78 12.68
N HIS A 364 -0.87 -0.29 13.79
CA HIS A 364 -1.67 0.38 14.82
C HIS A 364 -2.52 1.51 14.21
N PRO A 365 -3.84 1.56 14.47
CA PRO A 365 -4.61 0.78 15.45
C PRO A 365 -5.37 -0.43 14.85
N TYR A 366 -5.11 -0.82 13.61
CA TYR A 366 -5.89 -1.84 12.92
C TYR A 366 -5.13 -3.18 12.89
N LEU A 367 -5.86 -4.26 13.16
CA LEU A 367 -5.39 -5.64 13.05
C LEU A 367 -6.35 -6.38 12.12
N LEU A 368 -5.83 -7.06 11.10
CA LEU A 368 -6.62 -7.67 10.05
C LEU A 368 -6.23 -9.15 9.89
N PHE A 369 -7.25 -10.01 9.87
CA PHE A 369 -7.14 -11.42 9.52
C PHE A 369 -7.69 -11.67 8.13
N SER A 370 -6.94 -12.42 7.33
CA SER A 370 -7.44 -13.06 6.11
C SER A 370 -7.90 -14.47 6.42
N HIS A 371 -9.02 -14.89 5.83
CA HIS A 371 -9.56 -16.22 6.05
C HIS A 371 -9.72 -16.99 4.73
N PRO A 372 -9.69 -18.33 4.78
CA PRO A 372 -9.92 -19.16 3.60
C PRO A 372 -11.38 -19.17 3.15
N ASP A 373 -12.30 -18.67 3.96
CA ASP A 373 -13.74 -18.64 3.68
C ASP A 373 -14.18 -17.33 3.02
N ASN A 374 -13.35 -16.73 2.17
CA ASN A 374 -13.63 -15.52 1.37
C ASN A 374 -13.89 -14.20 2.12
N THR A 375 -13.52 -14.15 3.39
CA THR A 375 -13.77 -12.99 4.24
C THR A 375 -12.49 -12.51 4.94
N LEU A 376 -12.57 -11.30 5.49
CA LEU A 376 -11.56 -10.79 6.42
C LEU A 376 -12.19 -10.47 7.78
N THR A 377 -11.39 -10.46 8.84
CA THR A 377 -11.84 -9.97 10.16
C THR A 377 -11.00 -8.78 10.58
N LEU A 378 -11.64 -7.62 10.72
CA LEU A 378 -11.02 -6.40 11.20
C LEU A 378 -11.19 -6.28 12.71
N PHE A 379 -10.10 -6.06 13.42
CA PHE A 379 -10.06 -5.70 14.82
C PHE A 379 -9.44 -4.31 14.96
N ARG A 380 -9.92 -3.56 15.94
CA ARG A 380 -9.29 -2.33 16.41
C ARG A 380 -8.56 -2.58 17.72
N VAL A 381 -7.32 -2.15 17.80
CA VAL A 381 -6.46 -2.20 18.97
C VAL A 381 -6.45 -0.83 19.64
N THR A 382 -6.72 -0.82 20.94
CA THR A 382 -6.52 0.34 21.81
C THR A 382 -5.29 0.05 22.64
N SER A 383 -4.25 0.87 22.48
CA SER A 383 -2.98 0.74 23.19
C SER A 383 -2.73 2.03 23.97
N THR A 384 -2.62 1.91 25.29
CA THR A 384 -2.17 2.97 26.20
C THR A 384 -0.95 2.48 26.98
N PRO A 385 -0.15 3.39 27.57
CA PRO A 385 1.01 3.00 28.40
C PRO A 385 0.67 2.10 29.59
N ASP A 386 -0.61 1.99 29.95
CA ASP A 386 -1.07 1.17 31.08
C ASP A 386 -1.87 -0.07 30.65
N SER A 387 -2.36 -0.11 29.41
CA SER A 387 -3.25 -1.20 28.97
C SER A 387 -3.31 -1.36 27.45
N THR A 388 -3.43 -2.60 27.00
CA THR A 388 -3.69 -2.94 25.60
C THR A 388 -4.98 -3.77 25.53
N ALA A 389 -5.88 -3.41 24.62
CA ALA A 389 -7.14 -4.11 24.42
C ALA A 389 -7.44 -4.28 22.92
N ILE A 390 -8.02 -5.43 22.57
CA ILE A 390 -8.51 -5.72 21.21
C ILE A 390 -10.03 -5.71 21.23
N SER A 391 -10.62 -4.95 20.32
CA SER A 391 -12.08 -4.89 20.16
C SER A 391 -12.66 -6.17 19.55
N LYS A 392 -13.99 -6.30 19.57
CA LYS A 392 -14.70 -7.37 18.88
C LYS A 392 -14.45 -7.29 17.37
N GLY A 393 -14.10 -8.43 16.77
CA GLY A 393 -13.85 -8.53 15.33
C GLY A 393 -15.09 -8.20 14.49
N GLN A 394 -14.91 -7.38 13.46
CA GLN A 394 -15.90 -7.08 12.43
C GLN A 394 -15.58 -7.89 11.17
N ARG A 395 -16.52 -8.72 10.72
CA ARG A 395 -16.38 -9.49 9.47
C ARG A 395 -16.54 -8.58 8.26
N LEU A 396 -15.58 -8.61 7.35
CA LEU A 396 -15.59 -7.91 6.08
C LEU A 396 -15.90 -8.90 4.96
N TRP A 397 -16.89 -8.56 4.14
CA TRP A 397 -17.37 -9.39 3.05
C TRP A 397 -17.11 -8.69 1.72
N GLY A 398 -16.68 -9.45 0.72
CA GLY A 398 -16.46 -8.91 -0.62
C GLY A 398 -15.76 -9.86 -1.56
N HIS A 399 -14.80 -10.65 -1.07
CA HIS A 399 -14.12 -11.62 -1.93
C HIS A 399 -15.06 -12.77 -2.32
N THR A 400 -14.81 -13.31 -3.50
CA THR A 400 -15.52 -14.46 -4.07
C THR A 400 -14.80 -15.78 -3.86
N SER A 401 -13.56 -15.75 -3.39
CA SER A 401 -12.73 -16.92 -3.07
C SER A 401 -11.87 -16.67 -1.83
N SER A 402 -11.20 -17.70 -1.33
CA SER A 402 -10.23 -17.62 -0.21
C SER A 402 -9.32 -16.41 -0.33
N VAL A 403 -9.03 -15.73 0.78
CA VAL A 403 -8.10 -14.59 0.80
C VAL A 403 -6.71 -15.13 1.11
N ALA A 404 -5.74 -14.95 0.20
CA ALA A 404 -4.36 -15.40 0.43
C ALA A 404 -3.59 -14.44 1.35
N GLY A 405 -3.86 -13.15 1.26
CA GLY A 405 -3.12 -12.16 2.01
C GLY A 405 -3.81 -10.81 2.10
N SER A 406 -3.41 -10.04 3.11
CA SER A 406 -3.87 -8.68 3.32
C SER A 406 -2.76 -7.83 3.91
N HIS A 407 -2.70 -6.56 3.53
CA HIS A 407 -1.78 -5.59 4.07
C HIS A 407 -2.53 -4.32 4.48
N ILE A 408 -2.23 -3.81 5.67
CA ILE A 408 -2.74 -2.53 6.15
C ILE A 408 -1.71 -1.46 5.81
N GLY A 409 -2.02 -0.66 4.81
CA GLY A 409 -1.20 0.48 4.41
C GLY A 409 -1.42 1.70 5.30
N GLY A 410 -0.72 2.79 4.98
CA GLY A 410 -0.95 4.09 5.62
C GLY A 410 -2.38 4.63 5.37
N ARG A 411 -2.81 5.60 6.19
CA ARG A 411 -4.10 6.32 6.03
C ARG A 411 -5.36 5.47 6.18
N GLY A 412 -5.34 4.48 7.07
CA GLY A 412 -6.51 3.66 7.40
C GLY A 412 -7.09 2.89 6.21
N ARG A 413 -6.24 2.47 5.28
CA ARG A 413 -6.60 1.62 4.14
C ARG A 413 -6.01 0.24 4.31
N ALA A 414 -6.73 -0.77 3.85
CA ALA A 414 -6.17 -2.11 3.67
C ALA A 414 -6.33 -2.57 2.23
N VAL A 415 -5.40 -3.38 1.78
CA VAL A 415 -5.46 -4.08 0.51
C VAL A 415 -5.47 -5.57 0.79
N SER A 416 -6.23 -6.32 0.00
CA SER A 416 -6.34 -7.78 0.16
C SER A 416 -6.41 -8.46 -1.19
N ILE A 417 -5.91 -9.68 -1.24
CA ILE A 417 -5.86 -10.47 -2.47
C ILE A 417 -6.47 -11.85 -2.27
N SER A 418 -7.24 -12.28 -3.26
CA SER A 418 -7.74 -13.64 -3.38
C SER A 418 -6.61 -14.64 -3.66
N SER A 419 -6.76 -15.87 -3.18
CA SER A 419 -5.80 -16.96 -3.42
C SER A 419 -5.66 -17.31 -4.91
N ARG A 420 -6.71 -17.06 -5.70
CA ARG A 420 -6.69 -17.23 -7.16
C ARG A 420 -6.07 -16.04 -7.90
N GLY A 421 -5.76 -14.94 -7.21
CA GLY A 421 -5.12 -13.75 -7.77
C GLY A 421 -5.95 -12.92 -8.75
N ASN A 422 -7.22 -13.30 -9.00
CA ASN A 422 -8.10 -12.61 -9.93
C ASN A 422 -8.87 -11.44 -9.28
N GLU A 423 -8.83 -11.33 -7.96
CA GLU A 423 -9.56 -10.34 -7.20
C GLU A 423 -8.64 -9.68 -6.16
N ILE A 424 -8.42 -8.37 -6.33
CA ILE A 424 -7.75 -7.50 -5.36
C ILE A 424 -8.73 -6.43 -4.91
N ARG A 425 -8.84 -6.25 -3.60
CA ARG A 425 -9.77 -5.28 -3.00
C ARG A 425 -9.06 -4.31 -2.08
N ILE A 426 -9.46 -3.05 -2.18
CA ILE A 426 -9.11 -1.95 -1.28
C ILE A 426 -10.26 -1.75 -0.29
N TRP A 427 -9.92 -1.61 0.98
CA TRP A 427 -10.84 -1.40 2.09
C TRP A 427 -10.55 -0.06 2.75
N GLU A 428 -11.57 0.77 2.91
CA GLU A 428 -11.48 1.98 3.74
C GLU A 428 -11.86 1.62 5.18
N LEU A 429 -10.87 1.45 6.05
CA LEU A 429 -11.08 1.07 7.46
C LEU A 429 -11.64 2.24 8.30
N GLU A 430 -11.50 3.46 7.78
CA GLU A 430 -11.95 4.71 8.39
C GLU A 430 -13.48 4.90 8.34
N GLY A 431 -14.07 5.30 9.47
CA GLY A 431 -15.52 5.56 9.56
C GLY A 431 -16.34 4.48 10.26
N THR A 432 -15.70 3.47 10.83
CA THR A 432 -16.30 2.44 11.70
C THR A 432 -16.49 2.92 13.15
N LEU A 433 -16.29 4.23 13.43
CA LEU A 433 -16.47 4.81 14.77
C LEU A 433 -17.89 4.52 15.29
N PRO A 434 -18.04 3.96 16.51
CA PRO A 434 -19.34 3.72 17.11
C PRO A 434 -19.93 5.03 17.64
N ALA A 435 -20.35 5.92 16.73
CA ALA A 435 -21.20 7.05 17.08
C ALA A 435 -22.67 6.60 17.03
N ARG A 436 -23.09 5.83 18.05
CA ARG A 436 -24.49 5.62 18.46
C ARG A 436 -25.47 5.11 17.39
N SER A 437 -25.00 4.64 16.24
CA SER A 437 -25.77 4.02 15.16
C SER A 437 -25.02 2.81 14.63
N LEU A 438 -25.76 1.86 14.07
CA LEU A 438 -25.28 0.56 13.56
C LEU A 438 -23.90 0.65 12.89
N PRO A 439 -22.98 -0.30 13.15
CA PRO A 439 -21.70 -0.35 12.46
C PRO A 439 -21.96 -0.37 10.96
N ARG A 440 -21.54 0.70 10.26
CA ARG A 440 -21.67 0.76 8.81
C ARG A 440 -20.72 -0.26 8.18
N PRO A 441 -21.13 -0.92 7.10
CA PRO A 441 -20.25 -1.84 6.39
C PRO A 441 -19.01 -1.07 5.89
N VAL A 442 -17.84 -1.66 6.13
CA VAL A 442 -16.57 -1.17 5.57
C VAL A 442 -16.71 -1.17 4.05
N ARG A 443 -16.34 -0.06 3.42
CA ARG A 443 -16.42 0.07 1.97
C ARG A 443 -15.29 -0.72 1.34
N SER A 444 -15.65 -1.67 0.48
CA SER A 444 -14.71 -2.42 -0.36
C SER A 444 -14.79 -1.93 -1.79
N VAL A 445 -13.65 -1.75 -2.44
CA VAL A 445 -13.53 -1.39 -3.85
C VAL A 445 -12.64 -2.44 -4.51
N GLN A 446 -13.13 -3.06 -5.59
CA GLN A 446 -12.31 -3.98 -6.38
C GLN A 446 -11.44 -3.18 -7.34
N ILE A 447 -10.16 -3.53 -7.43
CA ILE A 447 -9.24 -2.92 -8.39
C ILE A 447 -9.63 -3.38 -9.80
N GLN A 448 -9.74 -2.41 -10.71
CA GLN A 448 -10.07 -2.59 -12.12
C GLN A 448 -9.00 -1.89 -12.96
N PRO A 449 -7.96 -2.62 -13.40
CA PRO A 449 -6.93 -2.06 -14.24
C PRO A 449 -7.50 -1.58 -15.58
N GLY A 450 -7.19 -0.34 -15.96
CA GLY A 450 -7.57 0.25 -17.23
C GLY A 450 -6.75 -0.30 -18.39
N ARG A 451 -7.39 -0.43 -19.55
CA ARG A 451 -6.76 -0.72 -20.86
C ARG A 451 -5.79 0.40 -21.21
N LYS A 452 -4.48 0.12 -21.30
CA LYS A 452 -3.59 0.97 -22.10
C LYS A 452 -4.02 0.79 -23.56
N GLU A 453 -4.69 1.79 -24.13
CA GLU A 453 -4.72 1.92 -25.58
C GLU A 453 -3.29 2.14 -26.02
N ALA A 454 -2.68 1.14 -26.66
CA ALA A 454 -1.40 1.31 -27.32
C ALA A 454 -1.52 2.52 -28.25
N SER A 455 -0.79 3.58 -27.94
CA SER A 455 -0.72 4.76 -28.78
C SER A 455 -0.26 4.31 -30.16
N LYS A 456 -1.10 4.58 -31.18
CA LYS A 456 -0.80 4.30 -32.59
C LYS A 456 0.46 5.05 -33.02
N ALA A 457 1.63 4.46 -32.81
CA ALA A 457 2.82 4.81 -33.54
C ALA A 457 2.59 4.42 -35.02
N ARG A 458 2.69 5.40 -35.92
CA ARG A 458 2.61 5.17 -37.37
C ARG A 458 3.69 4.15 -37.77
N PRO A 459 3.37 3.10 -38.55
CA PRO A 459 4.39 2.17 -39.02
C PRO A 459 5.21 2.87 -40.12
N ASN A 460 6.48 3.16 -39.83
CA ASN A 460 7.46 3.40 -40.88
C ASN A 460 7.97 2.04 -41.36
N ASN A 461 7.76 1.76 -42.64
CA ASN A 461 8.22 0.56 -43.31
C ASN A 461 9.75 0.49 -43.38
N GLY A 462 10.31 -0.57 -42.81
CA GLY A 462 11.67 -1.06 -43.05
C GLY A 462 11.76 -2.50 -42.54
N PRO A 463 12.39 -3.45 -43.28
CA PRO A 463 12.41 -4.85 -42.87
C PRO A 463 13.56 -5.06 -41.89
N THR A 464 13.26 -5.06 -40.60
CA THR A 464 14.16 -5.61 -39.58
C THR A 464 13.44 -6.71 -38.81
N GLN A 465 13.91 -7.92 -39.07
CA GLN A 465 13.48 -9.18 -38.48
C GLN A 465 14.02 -9.25 -37.05
N PHE A 466 13.22 -8.80 -36.08
CA PHE A 466 13.36 -9.13 -34.66
C PHE A 466 11.96 -9.13 -34.05
N ASP A 467 11.55 -10.31 -33.59
CA ASP A 467 10.21 -10.64 -33.11
C ASP A 467 9.95 -9.99 -31.74
N PRO A 468 9.05 -9.00 -31.61
CA PRO A 468 8.69 -8.40 -30.33
C PRO A 468 7.49 -9.16 -29.75
N GLN A 469 7.75 -10.09 -28.82
CA GLN A 469 6.69 -10.76 -28.08
C GLN A 469 5.91 -9.77 -27.20
N ASP A 470 4.77 -9.34 -27.72
CA ASP A 470 3.46 -9.19 -27.07
C ASP A 470 3.41 -8.64 -25.64
N HIS A 471 3.44 -7.31 -25.52
CA HIS A 471 2.90 -6.56 -24.39
C HIS A 471 1.36 -6.42 -24.47
N ASP A 472 0.64 -7.52 -24.75
CA ASP A 472 -0.81 -7.48 -24.92
C ASP A 472 -1.56 -7.98 -23.68
N TRP A 473 -1.88 -7.02 -22.80
CA TRP A 473 -2.60 -7.24 -21.54
C TRP A 473 -4.01 -7.86 -21.76
N GLU A 474 -4.60 -7.78 -22.96
CA GLU A 474 -5.85 -8.50 -23.28
C GLU A 474 -5.67 -10.02 -23.27
N HIS A 475 -4.50 -10.51 -23.68
CA HIS A 475 -4.17 -11.93 -23.59
C HIS A 475 -3.89 -12.35 -22.13
N ALA A 476 -3.31 -11.47 -21.31
CA ALA A 476 -3.13 -11.73 -19.88
C ALA A 476 -4.47 -11.80 -19.13
N LEU A 477 -5.42 -10.89 -19.40
CA LEU A 477 -6.78 -10.93 -18.81
C LEU A 477 -7.65 -12.07 -19.38
N ARG A 478 -7.51 -12.44 -20.67
CA ARG A 478 -8.17 -13.64 -21.21
C ARG A 478 -7.62 -14.92 -20.58
N ARG A 479 -6.31 -14.96 -20.27
CA ARG A 479 -5.69 -16.06 -19.52
C ARG A 479 -6.04 -16.05 -18.03
N LEU A 480 -6.35 -14.90 -17.40
CA LEU A 480 -6.96 -14.85 -16.05
C LEU A 480 -8.32 -15.56 -15.98
N ARG A 481 -8.96 -15.80 -17.13
CA ARG A 481 -10.23 -16.53 -17.23
C ARG A 481 -10.04 -18.01 -17.63
N ASN A 482 -8.81 -18.44 -17.94
CA ASN A 482 -8.53 -19.81 -18.37
C ASN A 482 -8.24 -20.68 -17.13
N PRO A 483 -9.02 -21.76 -16.85
CA PRO A 483 -8.90 -22.54 -15.62
C PRO A 483 -7.69 -23.49 -15.56
N GLU A 484 -6.88 -23.56 -16.62
CA GLU A 484 -5.96 -24.69 -16.85
C GLU A 484 -4.59 -24.56 -16.17
N ASP A 485 -4.21 -23.35 -15.72
CA ASP A 485 -3.04 -23.13 -14.85
C ASP A 485 -3.48 -22.35 -13.60
N PRO A 486 -3.47 -22.94 -12.39
CA PRO A 486 -3.79 -22.20 -11.18
C PRO A 486 -2.65 -21.23 -10.86
N ASP A 487 -2.90 -19.94 -11.03
CA ASP A 487 -2.07 -18.91 -10.40
C ASP A 487 -2.18 -19.04 -8.88
N VAL A 488 -1.03 -19.11 -8.20
CA VAL A 488 -0.96 -19.16 -6.74
C VAL A 488 -0.38 -17.84 -6.26
N MET A 489 -1.16 -17.11 -5.46
CA MET A 489 -0.67 -15.89 -4.83
C MET A 489 0.05 -16.24 -3.52
N GLN A 490 1.29 -15.75 -3.35
CA GLN A 490 2.08 -15.94 -2.13
C GLN A 490 1.63 -15.02 -0.97
N GLY A 491 0.52 -14.29 -1.13
CA GLY A 491 -0.12 -13.49 -0.08
C GLY A 491 0.61 -12.19 0.28
N TRP A 492 1.81 -11.93 -0.24
CA TRP A 492 2.52 -10.68 0.01
C TRP A 492 1.92 -9.51 -0.80
N ILE A 493 1.69 -8.40 -0.09
CA ILE A 493 1.16 -7.15 -0.64
C ILE A 493 1.92 -5.99 0.00
N GLY A 494 2.39 -5.06 -0.81
CA GLY A 494 2.88 -3.74 -0.40
C GLY A 494 1.98 -2.65 -0.97
N SER A 495 1.79 -1.56 -0.25
CA SER A 495 1.05 -0.40 -0.75
C SER A 495 1.64 0.89 -0.23
N ASP A 496 1.71 1.90 -1.10
CA ASP A 496 2.00 3.28 -0.73
C ASP A 496 0.81 4.19 -1.09
N GLU A 497 1.05 5.50 -1.21
CA GLU A 497 -0.01 6.46 -1.54
C GLU A 497 -0.48 6.39 -2.98
N GLU A 498 0.37 5.92 -3.89
CA GLU A 498 0.17 5.97 -5.34
C GLU A 498 -0.05 4.59 -5.96
N ARG A 499 0.44 3.53 -5.32
CA ARG A 499 0.58 2.22 -5.90
C ARG A 499 0.29 1.09 -4.92
N VAL A 500 -0.07 -0.05 -5.50
CA VAL A 500 -0.14 -1.34 -4.83
C VAL A 500 0.76 -2.31 -5.57
N VAL A 501 1.59 -3.05 -4.85
CA VAL A 501 2.48 -4.06 -5.40
C VAL A 501 2.13 -5.42 -4.81
N VAL A 502 2.07 -6.43 -5.65
CA VAL A 502 1.70 -7.80 -5.28
C VAL A 502 2.75 -8.77 -5.83
N LEU A 503 3.11 -9.77 -5.02
CA LEU A 503 3.91 -10.91 -5.47
C LEU A 503 3.00 -12.03 -5.95
N ARG A 504 3.17 -12.43 -7.21
CA ARG A 504 2.39 -13.48 -7.87
C ARG A 504 3.29 -14.62 -8.32
N GLU A 505 2.81 -15.84 -8.21
CA GLU A 505 3.46 -17.02 -8.79
C GLU A 505 2.60 -17.62 -9.90
N ARG A 506 3.22 -17.87 -11.05
CA ARG A 506 2.59 -18.44 -12.23
C ARG A 506 3.50 -19.45 -12.90
N ALA A 507 3.02 -20.68 -13.06
CA ALA A 507 3.77 -21.77 -13.69
C ALA A 507 5.20 -21.94 -13.15
N GLY A 508 5.36 -21.82 -11.82
CA GLY A 508 6.66 -21.93 -11.15
C GLY A 508 7.59 -20.72 -11.33
N ARG A 509 7.10 -19.59 -11.84
CA ARG A 509 7.85 -18.33 -11.94
C ARG A 509 7.19 -17.24 -11.09
N GLN A 510 8.00 -16.37 -10.52
CA GLN A 510 7.54 -15.25 -9.71
C GLN A 510 7.47 -13.94 -10.51
N TYR A 511 6.45 -13.14 -10.23
CA TYR A 511 6.18 -11.86 -10.89
C TYR A 511 5.81 -10.81 -9.85
N LEU A 512 6.35 -9.61 -10.01
CA LEU A 512 5.85 -8.42 -9.32
C LEU A 512 4.80 -7.75 -10.19
N VAL A 513 3.61 -7.54 -9.63
CA VAL A 513 2.53 -6.81 -10.30
C VAL A 513 2.34 -5.48 -9.58
N VAL A 514 2.50 -4.38 -10.30
CA VAL A 514 2.29 -3.02 -9.79
C VAL A 514 0.98 -2.49 -10.35
N PHE A 515 0.15 -1.96 -9.47
CA PHE A 515 -1.06 -1.21 -9.78
C PHE A 515 -0.82 0.26 -9.43
N ASP A 516 -0.71 1.10 -10.45
CA ASP A 516 -0.47 2.54 -10.30
C ASP A 516 -1.78 3.33 -10.42
N PHE A 517 -2.09 4.13 -9.39
CA PHE A 517 -3.30 4.95 -9.27
C PHE A 517 -3.08 6.43 -9.63
N SER A 518 -1.88 6.83 -10.06
CA SER A 518 -1.52 8.23 -10.39
C SER A 518 -2.18 8.80 -11.65
#